data_AF-A0A9E4IPE1-F1
#
_entry.id   AF-A0A9E4IPE1-F1
#
_cell.length_a   1.000
_cell.length_b   1.000
_cell.length_c   1.000
_cell.angle_alpha   90.00
_cell.angle_beta   90.00
_cell.angle_gamma   90.00
#
_symmetry.space_group_name_H-M   'P 1'
#
loop_
_entity.id
_entity.type
_entity.pdbx_description
1 polymer ?
#
loop_
_entity_poly.entity_id
_entity_poly.type
_entity_poly.pdbx_seq_one_letter_code
_entity_poly.pdbx_strand_id
1 'polypeptide(L)'
;RTKPDSERLDPQEDFSHLSHVELREGATADATKPKRNEIARRSTPYAFHGAVSVVGLYFMAFCREQAPFRERLRAMYGVDGGVRDRLTDFSNPASGSFYFAPSTEALDAMLA
;
A
#
# COMPACT_ATOMS: atom_id res chain seq x y z
N ARG A 1 0.47 -8.95 11.62
CA ARG A 1 1.65 -9.85 11.52
C ARG A 1 2.45 -9.70 12.80
N THR A 2 3.13 -10.75 13.24
CA THR A 2 4.08 -10.68 14.37
C THR A 2 5.27 -9.79 13.99
N LYS A 3 5.87 -9.17 15.00
CA LYS A 3 7.00 -8.23 14.81
C LYS A 3 8.34 -8.92 14.50
N PRO A 4 8.75 -10.01 15.19
CA PRO A 4 10.10 -10.56 15.03
C PRO A 4 10.34 -11.26 13.68
N ASP A 5 9.36 -12.01 13.21
CA ASP A 5 9.45 -12.96 12.11
C ASP A 5 8.42 -12.68 11.00
N SER A 6 7.59 -11.65 11.18
CA SER A 6 6.57 -11.27 10.20
C SER A 6 5.60 -12.42 9.92
N GLU A 7 5.29 -13.30 10.86
CA GLU A 7 4.25 -14.31 10.65
C GLU A 7 2.86 -13.67 10.55
N ARG A 8 2.00 -14.29 9.74
CA ARG A 8 0.60 -13.86 9.61
C ARG A 8 -0.15 -14.23 10.89
N LEU A 9 -0.97 -13.32 11.40
CA LEU A 9 -1.87 -13.61 12.52
C LEU A 9 -3.18 -14.22 11.97
N ASP A 10 -3.83 -15.05 12.77
CA ASP A 10 -5.16 -15.57 12.45
C ASP A 10 -6.03 -15.52 13.72
N PRO A 11 -7.08 -14.68 13.78
CA PRO A 11 -7.60 -13.84 12.70
C PRO A 11 -6.73 -12.61 12.38
N GLN A 12 -7.02 -11.94 11.25
CA GLN A 12 -6.58 -10.56 11.05
C GLN A 12 -7.66 -9.62 11.59
N GLU A 13 -7.32 -8.83 12.61
CA GLU A 13 -8.20 -7.80 13.15
C GLU A 13 -8.64 -6.79 12.09
N ASP A 14 -9.89 -6.33 12.14
CA ASP A 14 -10.46 -5.45 11.11
C ASP A 14 -9.67 -4.15 10.92
N PHE A 15 -9.11 -3.59 12.01
CA PHE A 15 -8.29 -2.38 11.96
C PHE A 15 -6.85 -2.62 11.49
N SER A 16 -6.44 -3.87 11.25
CA SER A 16 -5.07 -4.20 10.88
C SER A 16 -4.75 -3.75 9.45
N HIS A 17 -3.51 -3.30 9.19
CA HIS A 17 -3.09 -2.93 7.83
C HIS A 17 -3.37 -4.03 6.80
N LEU A 18 -3.14 -5.30 7.16
CA LEU A 18 -3.31 -6.42 6.24
C LEU A 18 -4.78 -6.62 5.83
N SER A 19 -5.73 -6.36 6.73
CA SER A 19 -7.18 -6.38 6.46
C SER A 19 -7.63 -5.39 5.39
N HIS A 20 -6.83 -4.34 5.16
CA HIS A 20 -7.13 -3.31 4.16
C HIS A 20 -6.37 -3.51 2.84
N VAL A 21 -5.16 -4.09 2.88
CA VAL A 21 -4.27 -4.10 1.70
C VAL A 21 -4.06 -5.47 1.06
N GLU A 22 -4.36 -6.58 1.75
CA GLU A 22 -4.30 -7.91 1.15
C GLU A 22 -5.62 -8.21 0.42
N LEU A 23 -5.70 -7.74 -0.83
CA LEU A 23 -6.87 -7.96 -1.66
C LEU A 23 -6.98 -9.44 -2.03
N ARG A 24 -8.16 -9.99 -1.77
CA ARG A 24 -8.54 -11.37 -2.05
C ARG A 24 -9.84 -11.36 -2.84
N GLU A 25 -10.18 -12.51 -3.44
CA GLU A 25 -11.52 -12.69 -4.02
C GLU A 25 -12.59 -12.66 -2.92
N GLY A 26 -13.52 -11.73 -3.00
CA GLY A 26 -14.49 -11.47 -1.93
C GLY A 26 -13.93 -10.57 -0.83
N ALA A 27 -13.95 -11.04 0.42
CA ALA A 27 -13.48 -10.27 1.57
C ALA A 27 -11.95 -10.13 1.59
N THR A 28 -11.46 -8.93 1.87
CA THR A 28 -10.03 -8.66 2.03
C THR A 28 -9.46 -9.45 3.20
N ALA A 29 -8.18 -9.82 3.08
CA ALA A 29 -7.47 -10.66 4.04
C ALA A 29 -8.14 -12.00 4.38
N ASP A 30 -9.12 -12.50 3.63
CA ASP A 30 -9.56 -13.90 3.76
C ASP A 30 -8.47 -14.83 3.21
N ALA A 31 -7.73 -15.47 4.12
CA ALA A 31 -6.61 -16.34 3.76
C ALA A 31 -7.04 -17.59 2.98
N THR A 32 -8.32 -17.95 3.03
CA THR A 32 -8.89 -19.10 2.31
C THR A 32 -9.16 -18.80 0.83
N LYS A 33 -9.08 -17.53 0.43
CA LYS A 33 -9.38 -17.08 -0.94
C LYS A 33 -8.11 -16.77 -1.73
N PRO A 34 -8.14 -16.86 -3.07
CA PRO A 34 -7.03 -16.43 -3.91
C PRO A 34 -6.73 -14.93 -3.70
N LYS A 35 -5.45 -14.57 -3.75
CA LYS A 35 -5.03 -13.15 -3.84
C LYS A 35 -5.33 -12.61 -5.23
N ARG A 36 -5.66 -11.32 -5.32
CA ARG A 36 -5.86 -10.62 -6.59
C ARG A 36 -5.17 -9.27 -6.59
N ASN A 37 -4.92 -8.77 -7.79
CA ASN A 37 -4.41 -7.42 -7.99
C ASN A 37 -3.18 -7.10 -7.12
N GLU A 38 -2.25 -8.06 -7.05
CA GLU A 38 -1.01 -7.92 -6.32
C GLU A 38 -0.19 -6.76 -6.90
N ILE A 39 0.60 -6.12 -6.04
CA ILE A 39 1.41 -4.95 -6.38
C ILE A 39 2.89 -5.25 -6.13
N ALA A 40 3.75 -4.75 -7.01
CA ALA A 40 5.19 -4.80 -6.81
C ALA A 40 5.62 -3.55 -6.03
N ARG A 41 5.99 -3.71 -4.74
CA ARG A 41 6.46 -2.60 -3.90
C ARG A 41 7.95 -2.37 -4.07
N ARG A 42 8.34 -1.11 -4.20
CA ARG A 42 9.73 -0.61 -4.19
C ARG A 42 9.95 0.42 -3.08
N SER A 43 9.13 0.33 -2.03
CA SER A 43 9.21 1.24 -0.89
C SER A 43 10.52 1.10 -0.12
N THR A 44 11.05 2.21 0.37
CA THR A 44 12.30 2.26 1.15
C THR A 44 12.13 3.14 2.39
N PRO A 45 12.80 2.82 3.52
CA PRO A 45 12.87 3.73 4.64
C PRO A 45 13.64 4.99 4.25
N TYR A 46 13.26 6.14 4.80
CA TYR A 46 14.00 7.40 4.62
C TYR A 46 14.11 8.16 5.95
N ALA A 47 15.14 9.00 6.03
CA ALA A 47 15.37 9.90 7.15
C ALA A 47 15.98 11.23 6.66
N PHE A 48 15.44 12.35 7.12
CA PHE A 48 16.06 13.66 7.01
C PHE A 48 16.53 14.10 8.39
N HIS A 49 17.82 14.33 8.53
CA HIS A 49 18.43 14.80 9.78
C HIS A 49 18.37 16.33 9.82
N GLY A 50 17.78 16.87 10.88
CA GLY A 50 17.63 18.30 11.11
C GLY A 50 17.25 18.59 12.57
N ALA A 51 16.87 19.84 12.87
CA ALA A 51 16.42 20.21 14.21
C ALA A 51 15.17 19.43 14.67
N VAL A 52 14.33 19.02 13.71
CA VAL A 52 13.30 17.99 13.89
C VAL A 52 13.59 16.90 12.86
N SER A 53 13.99 15.72 13.33
CA SER A 53 14.25 14.58 12.46
C SER A 53 12.93 14.05 11.88
N VAL A 54 12.85 13.93 10.56
CA VAL A 54 11.72 13.29 9.88
C VAL A 54 12.17 11.90 9.45
N VAL A 55 11.47 10.87 9.91
CA VAL A 55 11.74 9.47 9.56
C VAL A 55 10.45 8.82 9.10
N GLY A 56 10.54 7.92 8.13
CA GLY A 56 9.35 7.24 7.65
C GLY A 56 9.62 6.26 6.52
N LEU A 57 8.57 5.98 5.76
CA LEU A 57 8.58 5.10 4.60
C LEU A 57 8.27 5.93 3.36
N TYR A 58 9.17 5.88 2.37
CA TYR A 58 8.86 6.34 1.03
C TYR A 58 8.09 5.21 0.34
N PHE A 59 6.77 5.28 0.33
CA PHE A 59 5.94 4.25 -0.29
C PHE A 59 5.98 4.39 -1.82
N MET A 60 6.39 3.33 -2.52
CA MET A 60 6.35 3.25 -3.98
C MET A 60 5.87 1.86 -4.39
N ALA A 61 4.93 1.79 -5.32
CA ALA A 61 4.42 0.53 -5.83
C ALA A 61 4.03 0.62 -7.31
N PHE A 62 4.12 -0.52 -7.99
CA PHE A 62 3.74 -0.72 -9.39
C PHE A 62 2.62 -1.75 -9.47
N CYS A 63 1.70 -1.54 -10.39
CA CYS A 63 0.61 -2.47 -10.68
C CYS A 63 0.26 -2.35 -12.16
N ARG A 64 -0.28 -3.42 -12.75
CA ARG A 64 -0.78 -3.43 -14.12
C ARG A 64 -1.91 -2.41 -14.33
N GLU A 65 -2.71 -2.18 -13.30
CA GLU A 65 -3.87 -1.31 -13.33
C GLU A 65 -3.82 -0.32 -12.16
N GLN A 66 -4.42 0.85 -12.31
CA GLN A 66 -4.48 1.87 -11.25
C GLN A 66 -5.55 1.56 -10.20
N ALA A 67 -6.65 0.93 -10.60
CA ALA A 67 -7.81 0.67 -9.75
C ALA A 67 -7.46 -0.03 -8.41
N PRO A 68 -6.56 -1.03 -8.37
CA PRO A 68 -6.17 -1.70 -7.13
C PRO A 68 -5.48 -0.80 -6.11
N PHE A 69 -4.84 0.29 -6.52
CA PHE A 69 -4.28 1.27 -5.58
C PHE A 69 -5.38 2.10 -4.94
N ARG A 70 -6.35 2.55 -5.75
CA ARG A 70 -7.50 3.33 -5.26
C ARG A 70 -8.32 2.52 -4.27
N GLU A 71 -8.56 1.24 -4.57
CA GLU A 71 -9.26 0.31 -3.68
C GLU A 71 -8.59 0.22 -2.30
N ARG A 72 -7.28 -0.07 -2.26
CA ARG A 72 -6.51 -0.16 -1.01
C ARG A 72 -6.51 1.15 -0.24
N LEU A 73 -6.33 2.29 -0.91
CA LEU A 73 -6.32 3.60 -0.25
C LEU A 73 -7.70 3.92 0.36
N ARG A 74 -8.80 3.66 -0.35
CA ARG A 74 -10.15 3.88 0.19
C ARG A 74 -10.41 3.02 1.42
N ALA A 75 -10.02 1.75 1.36
CA ALA A 75 -10.10 0.84 2.50
C ALA A 75 -9.27 1.36 3.68
N MET A 76 -7.99 1.68 3.47
CA MET A 76 -7.10 2.17 4.54
C MET A 76 -7.65 3.41 5.25
N TYR A 77 -8.28 4.33 4.51
CA TYR A 77 -8.84 5.57 5.06
C TYR A 77 -10.30 5.44 5.54
N GLY A 78 -10.92 4.26 5.42
CA GLY A 78 -12.32 4.06 5.81
C GLY A 78 -13.31 4.92 5.01
N VAL A 79 -12.95 5.35 3.79
CA VAL A 79 -13.75 6.31 2.99
C VAL A 79 -15.12 5.75 2.62
N ASP A 80 -15.22 4.42 2.57
CA ASP A 80 -16.45 3.67 2.26
C ASP A 80 -17.25 3.27 3.52
N GLY A 81 -16.97 3.89 4.67
CA GLY A 81 -17.67 3.61 5.94
C GLY A 81 -17.16 2.37 6.69
N GLY A 82 -16.05 1.77 6.23
CA GLY A 82 -15.36 0.69 6.91
C GLY A 82 -14.48 1.16 8.07
N VAL A 83 -13.93 0.20 8.83
CA VAL A 83 -12.91 0.46 9.85
C VAL A 83 -11.69 1.11 9.20
N ARG A 84 -11.10 2.11 9.87
CA ARG A 84 -9.87 2.76 9.38
C ARG A 84 -8.65 1.92 9.73
N ASP A 85 -7.67 1.91 8.84
CA ASP A 85 -6.39 1.26 9.08
C ASP A 85 -5.62 1.96 10.21
N ARG A 86 -5.38 1.21 11.28
CA ARG A 86 -4.69 1.70 12.48
C ARG A 86 -3.26 2.15 12.22
N LEU A 87 -2.61 1.73 11.13
CA LEU A 87 -1.29 2.25 10.75
C LEU A 87 -1.33 3.77 10.52
N THR A 88 -2.46 4.29 10.05
CA THR A 88 -2.66 5.71 9.76
C THR A 88 -2.90 6.58 11.01
N ASP A 89 -2.96 5.97 12.19
CA ASP A 89 -2.94 6.70 13.48
C ASP A 89 -1.50 7.09 13.88
N PHE A 90 -0.50 6.36 13.35
CA PHE A 90 0.91 6.53 13.73
C PHE A 90 1.77 7.15 12.62
N SER A 91 1.27 7.16 11.39
CA SER A 91 1.99 7.65 10.22
C SER A 91 1.04 8.38 9.28
N ASN A 92 1.41 9.61 8.92
CA ASN A 92 0.64 10.45 8.01
C ASN A 92 1.42 10.63 6.70
N PRO A 93 0.80 10.42 5.52
CA PRO A 93 1.49 10.66 4.26
C PRO A 93 1.70 12.17 4.06
N ALA A 94 2.94 12.57 3.82
CA ALA A 94 3.26 13.95 3.46
C ALA A 94 2.98 14.28 1.98
N SER A 95 2.86 13.26 1.13
CA SER A 95 2.65 13.39 -0.31
C SER A 95 1.94 12.17 -0.89
N GLY A 96 1.28 12.33 -2.04
CA GLY A 96 0.69 11.22 -2.81
C GLY A 96 0.51 11.60 -4.27
N SER A 97 0.81 10.68 -5.19
CA SER A 97 0.70 10.91 -6.63
C SER A 97 0.57 9.59 -7.39
N PHE A 98 0.00 9.65 -8.59
CA PHE A 98 -0.04 8.55 -9.54
C PHE A 98 0.77 8.89 -10.77
N TYR A 99 1.51 7.90 -11.26
CA TYR A 99 2.30 8.01 -12.48
C TYR A 99 2.05 6.79 -13.36
N PHE A 100 2.31 6.95 -14.65
CA PHE A 100 2.41 5.85 -15.59
C PHE A 100 3.88 5.73 -15.99
N ALA A 101 4.45 4.54 -15.82
CA ALA A 101 5.77 4.21 -16.32
C ALA A 101 5.60 3.49 -17.67
N PRO A 102 5.78 4.18 -18.81
CA PRO A 102 5.67 3.55 -20.12
C PRO A 102 6.75 2.48 -20.33
N SER A 103 6.58 1.63 -21.35
CA SER A 103 7.69 0.81 -21.83
C SER A 103 8.80 1.70 -22.38
N THR A 104 10.01 1.14 -22.50
CA THR A 104 11.16 1.86 -23.07
C THR A 104 10.88 2.31 -24.50
N GLU A 105 10.22 1.48 -25.31
CA GLU A 105 9.87 1.80 -26.70
C GLU A 105 8.88 2.96 -26.77
N ALA A 106 7.88 2.98 -25.90
CA ALA A 106 6.90 4.06 -25.85
C ALA A 106 7.53 5.37 -25.35
N LEU A 107 8.43 5.30 -24.37
CA LEU A 107 9.17 6.46 -23.89
C LEU A 107 10.07 7.05 -24.99
N ASP A 108 10.83 6.21 -25.68
CA ASP A 108 11.74 6.64 -26.75
C ASP A 108 10.96 7.30 -27.90
N ALA A 109 9.80 6.73 -28.27
CA ALA A 109 8.91 7.31 -29.28
C ALA A 109 8.31 8.67 -28.86
N MET A 110 8.14 8.93 -27.57
CA MET A 110 7.62 10.21 -27.05
C MET A 110 8.71 11.30 -26.96
N LEU A 111 9.98 10.91 -26.94
CA LEU A 111 11.13 11.83 -26.80
C LEU A 111 11.77 12.23 -28.13
N ALA A 112 11.42 11.54 -29.23
CA ALA A 112 11.87 11.83 -30.59
C ALA A 112 11.09 13.01 -31.21
#